data_AF-A0A0F2SAQ3-F1
#
_entry.id   AF-A0A0F2SAQ3-F1
#
_cell.length_a   1.000
_cell.length_b   1.000
_cell.length_c   1.000
_cell.angle_alpha   90.00
_cell.angle_beta   90.00
_cell.angle_gamma   90.00
#
_symmetry.space_group_name_H-M   'P 1'
#
loop_
_entity.id
_entity.type
_entity.pdbx_description
1 polymer ?
#
loop_
_entity_poly.entity_id
_entity_poly.type
_entity_poly.pdbx_seq_one_letter_code
_entity_poly.pdbx_strand_id
1 'polypeptide(L)'
;MQALGVMLLIIGIVLSVRERKYRMMWRSSQTTPNQLATVLSQLVGTAGGIYLSLELLFSFLKIPEDWWSKSEFFVEPLAAFSLLLAILQPFGLKAWTRFRK
;
A
#
# COMPACT_ATOMS: atom_id res chain seq x y z
N MET A 1 7.08 15.38 -16.48
CA MET A 1 5.94 15.04 -15.60
C MET A 1 5.98 13.58 -15.14
N GLN A 2 5.97 12.59 -16.04
CA GLN A 2 5.94 11.16 -15.69
C GLN A 2 7.20 10.65 -14.94
N ALA A 3 8.39 11.12 -15.32
CA ALA A 3 9.65 10.73 -14.68
C ALA A 3 9.76 11.16 -13.19
N LEU A 4 9.14 12.29 -12.82
CA LEU A 4 9.10 12.76 -11.43
C LEU A 4 8.17 11.91 -10.57
N GLY A 5 7.04 11.46 -11.12
CA GLY A 5 6.13 10.54 -10.45
C GLY A 5 6.78 9.18 -10.19
N VAL A 6 7.51 8.64 -11.18
CA VAL A 6 8.25 7.38 -11.04
C VAL A 6 9.39 7.50 -10.01
N MET A 7 10.12 8.61 -10.03
CA MET A 7 11.18 8.87 -9.06
C MET A 7 10.64 8.98 -7.62
N LEU A 8 9.53 9.68 -7.41
CA LEU A 8 8.87 9.75 -6.10
C LEU A 8 8.34 8.39 -5.64
N LEU A 9 7.80 7.59 -6.56
CA LEU A 9 7.37 6.21 -6.28
C LEU A 9 8.54 5.34 -5.81
N ILE A 10 9.66 5.37 -6.52
CA ILE A 10 10.86 4.60 -6.16
C ILE A 10 11.39 5.03 -4.79
N ILE A 11 11.46 6.34 -4.53
CA ILE A 11 11.90 6.88 -3.24
C ILE A 11 10.94 6.44 -2.11
N GLY A 12 9.62 6.52 -2.35
CA GLY A 12 8.61 6.09 -1.39
C GLY A 12 8.70 4.60 -1.05
N ILE A 13 8.92 3.75 -2.06
CA ILE A 13 9.12 2.30 -1.88
C ILE A 13 10.37 2.03 -1.05
N VAL A 14 11.50 2.66 -1.37
CA VAL A 14 12.77 2.49 -0.64
C VAL A 14 12.64 2.90 0.83
N LEU A 15 11.99 4.03 1.10
CA LEU A 15 11.76 4.50 2.48
C LEU A 15 10.82 3.58 3.26
N SER A 16 9.76 3.08 2.63
CA SER A 16 8.82 2.13 3.23
C SER A 16 9.49 0.81 3.61
N VAL A 17 10.32 0.25 2.72
CA VAL A 17 11.08 -0.98 2.99
C VAL A 17 12.07 -0.79 4.14
N ARG A 18 12.81 0.33 4.14
CA ARG A 18 13.79 0.64 5.19
C ARG A 18 13.15 0.74 6.57
N GLU A 19 12.01 1.40 6.64
CA GLU A 19 11.26 1.59 7.89
C GLU A 19 10.66 0.28 8.41
N ARG A 20 10.16 -0.59 7.51
CA ARG A 20 9.65 -1.92 7.88
C ARG A 20 10.77 -2.83 8.41
N LYS A 21 11.95 -2.79 7.80
CA LYS A 21 13.14 -3.54 8.27
C LYS A 21 13.55 -3.09 9.67
N TYR A 22 13.63 -1.78 9.91
CA TYR A 22 13.96 -1.23 11.23
C TYR A 22 12.98 -1.69 12.33
N ARG A 23 11.69 -1.71 12.03
CA ARG A 23 10.66 -2.18 12.97
C ARG A 23 10.67 -3.68 13.21
N MET A 24 11.04 -4.48 12.20
CA MET A 24 11.21 -5.93 12.38
C MET A 24 12.44 -6.27 13.23
N MET A 25 13.54 -5.53 13.06
CA MET A 25 14.75 -5.68 13.89
C MET A 25 14.46 -5.44 15.38
N TRP A 26 13.45 -4.60 15.69
CA TRP A 26 13.04 -4.32 17.07
C TRP A 26 12.02 -5.30 17.66
N ARG A 27 11.51 -6.27 16.88
CA ARG A 27 10.41 -7.15 17.32
C ARG A 27 10.77 -8.62 17.51
N SER A 28 11.85 -9.14 16.91
CA SER A 28 12.14 -10.58 17.02
C SER A 28 13.61 -10.95 16.77
N SER A 29 14.26 -11.55 17.77
CA SER A 29 15.52 -12.32 17.66
C SER A 29 15.31 -13.71 17.03
N GLN A 30 14.43 -13.82 16.04
CA GLN A 30 14.12 -15.10 15.38
C GLN A 30 14.32 -14.95 13.88
N THR A 31 15.42 -15.55 13.42
CA THR A 31 15.69 -15.91 12.04
C THR A 31 14.53 -16.73 11.49
N THR A 32 13.55 -16.05 10.88
CA THR A 32 12.51 -16.69 10.08
C THR A 32 12.94 -16.66 8.61
N PRO A 33 12.75 -17.74 7.84
CA PRO A 33 13.17 -17.80 6.46
C PRO A 33 12.34 -16.80 5.65
N ASN A 34 13.02 -15.83 5.06
CA ASN A 34 12.49 -14.88 4.09
C ASN A 34 11.50 -13.80 4.62
N GLN A 35 11.98 -12.96 5.54
CA GLN A 35 11.30 -11.74 6.00
C GLN A 35 10.73 -10.87 4.86
N LEU A 36 11.37 -10.86 3.69
CA LEU A 36 10.89 -10.12 2.51
C LEU A 36 9.56 -10.66 2.00
N ALA A 37 9.41 -11.99 1.89
CA ALA A 37 8.16 -12.61 1.47
C ALA A 37 7.01 -12.23 2.40
N THR A 38 7.24 -12.28 3.72
CA THR A 38 6.24 -11.89 4.71
C THR A 38 5.80 -10.43 4.57
N VAL A 39 6.74 -9.50 4.36
CA VAL A 39 6.43 -8.08 4.15
C VAL A 39 5.63 -7.85 2.87
N LEU A 40 6.00 -8.54 1.78
CA LEU A 40 5.32 -8.42 0.50
C LEU A 40 3.90 -8.99 0.57
N SER A 41 3.73 -10.17 1.17
CA SER A 41 2.40 -10.78 1.37
C SER A 41 1.49 -9.88 2.21
N GLN A 42 2.02 -9.24 3.25
CA GLN A 42 1.24 -8.28 4.06
C GLN A 42 0.86 -7.02 3.26
N LEU A 43 1.76 -6.49 2.44
CA LEU A 43 1.48 -5.33 1.59
C LEU A 43 0.39 -5.64 0.57
N VAL A 44 0.55 -6.74 -0.18
CA VAL A 44 -0.38 -7.17 -1.23
C VAL A 44 -1.72 -7.55 -0.63
N GLY A 45 -1.74 -8.29 0.48
CA GLY A 45 -2.98 -8.65 1.17
C GLY A 45 -3.78 -7.43 1.64
N THR A 46 -3.08 -6.41 2.15
CA THR A 46 -3.71 -5.15 2.56
C THR A 46 -4.24 -4.37 1.35
N ALA A 47 -3.43 -4.22 0.30
CA ALA A 47 -3.82 -3.52 -0.92
C ALA A 47 -5.02 -4.20 -1.61
N GLY A 48 -4.99 -5.53 -1.71
CA GLY A 48 -6.09 -6.33 -2.27
C GLY A 48 -7.37 -6.21 -1.42
N GLY A 49 -7.26 -6.24 -0.09
CA GLY A 49 -8.40 -6.01 0.80
C GLY A 49 -9.03 -4.63 0.62
N ILE A 50 -8.22 -3.58 0.51
CA ILE A 50 -8.69 -2.20 0.25
C ILE A 50 -9.35 -2.12 -1.13
N TYR A 51 -8.73 -2.71 -2.16
CA TYR A 51 -9.26 -2.72 -3.53
C TYR A 51 -10.65 -3.35 -3.57
N LEU A 52 -10.77 -4.61 -3.11
CA LEU A 52 -12.04 -5.33 -3.12
C LEU A 52 -13.11 -4.63 -2.29
N SER A 53 -12.73 -4.06 -1.14
CA SER A 53 -13.68 -3.31 -0.30
C SER A 53 -14.22 -2.06 -1.01
N LEU A 54 -13.35 -1.32 -1.73
CA LEU A 54 -13.76 -0.14 -2.49
C LEU A 54 -14.55 -0.50 -3.75
N GLU A 55 -14.15 -1.55 -4.45
CA GLU A 55 -14.85 -2.07 -5.62
C GLU A 55 -16.27 -2.52 -5.25
N LEU A 56 -16.42 -3.29 -4.18
CA LEU A 56 -17.72 -3.67 -3.65
C LEU A 56 -18.53 -2.43 -3.26
N LEU A 57 -17.93 -1.47 -2.55
CA LEU A 57 -18.61 -0.23 -2.17
C LEU A 57 -19.14 0.53 -3.39
N PHE A 58 -18.32 0.67 -4.44
CA PHE A 58 -18.72 1.37 -5.66
C PHE A 58 -19.82 0.62 -6.43
N SER A 59 -19.75 -0.71 -6.45
CA SER A 59 -20.81 -1.57 -6.98
C SER A 59 -22.13 -1.39 -6.20
N PHE A 60 -22.07 -1.40 -4.86
CA PHE A 60 -23.24 -1.14 -4.01
C PHE A 60 -23.85 0.25 -4.24
N LEU A 61 -23.02 1.28 -4.44
CA LEU A 61 -23.48 2.64 -4.75
C LEU A 61 -23.94 2.81 -6.21
N LYS A 62 -23.86 1.75 -7.04
CA LYS A 62 -24.16 1.77 -8.48
C LYS A 62 -23.41 2.87 -9.23
N ILE A 63 -22.19 3.17 -8.81
CA ILE A 63 -21.32 4.08 -9.55
C ILE A 63 -20.94 3.36 -10.86
N PRO A 64 -20.84 4.03 -12.02
CA PRO A 64 -20.43 3.37 -13.26
C PRO A 64 -18.93 3.00 -13.24
N GLU A 65 -18.60 1.73 -13.50
CA GLU A 65 -17.23 1.18 -13.51
C GLU A 65 -16.26 1.92 -14.44
N ASP A 66 -16.81 2.59 -15.45
CA ASP A 66 -16.08 3.46 -16.37
C ASP A 66 -15.28 4.56 -15.66
N TRP A 67 -15.67 4.96 -14.44
CA TRP A 67 -15.02 6.04 -13.71
C TRP A 67 -13.74 5.61 -12.97
N TRP A 68 -13.58 4.32 -12.66
CA TRP A 68 -12.45 3.83 -11.84
C TRP A 68 -11.68 2.64 -12.43
N SER A 69 -12.28 1.88 -13.35
CA SER A 69 -11.63 0.76 -14.05
C SER A 69 -11.12 1.18 -15.43
N LYS A 70 -11.80 2.13 -16.10
CA LYS A 70 -11.40 2.60 -17.43
C LYS A 70 -10.15 3.47 -17.35
N SER A 71 -9.02 2.92 -17.78
CA SER A 71 -7.76 3.62 -17.89
C SER A 71 -7.06 3.19 -19.16
N GLU A 72 -6.44 4.15 -19.86
CA GLU A 72 -5.50 3.88 -20.96
C GLU A 72 -4.20 3.21 -20.48
N PHE A 73 -4.00 3.11 -19.15
CA PHE A 73 -2.85 2.43 -18.56
C PHE A 73 -3.12 0.95 -18.29
N PHE A 74 -2.04 0.15 -18.31
CA PHE A 74 -2.05 -1.29 -18.00
C PHE A 74 -2.50 -1.64 -16.57
N VAL A 75 -2.64 -0.65 -15.69
CA VAL A 75 -3.00 -0.84 -14.28
C VAL A 75 -4.25 -0.04 -13.97
N GLU A 76 -5.24 -0.69 -13.36
CA GLU A 76 -6.48 -0.05 -12.94
C GLU A 76 -6.20 1.05 -11.91
N PRO A 77 -6.74 2.28 -12.10
CA PRO A 77 -6.55 3.40 -11.19
C PRO A 77 -6.96 3.08 -9.75
N LEU A 78 -8.05 2.32 -9.59
CA LEU A 78 -8.53 1.89 -8.28
C LEU A 78 -7.52 0.98 -7.56
N ALA A 79 -6.88 0.06 -8.30
CA ALA A 79 -5.84 -0.82 -7.76
C ALA A 79 -4.56 -0.06 -7.42
N ALA A 80 -4.19 0.94 -8.22
CA ALA A 80 -3.07 1.82 -7.89
C ALA A 80 -3.35 2.63 -6.61
N PHE A 81 -4.58 3.13 -6.47
CA PHE A 81 -5.01 3.88 -5.28
C PHE A 81 -5.03 3.01 -4.02
N SER A 82 -5.56 1.79 -4.10
CA SER A 82 -5.58 0.86 -2.96
C SER A 82 -4.16 0.47 -2.51
N LEU A 83 -3.25 0.27 -3.46
CA LEU A 83 -1.84 0.02 -3.18
C LEU A 83 -1.18 1.23 -2.50
N LEU A 84 -1.45 2.44 -2.98
CA LEU A 84 -0.95 3.68 -2.37
C LEU A 84 -1.43 3.82 -0.93
N LEU A 85 -2.72 3.57 -0.66
CA LEU A 85 -3.27 3.57 0.70
C LEU A 85 -2.60 2.52 1.59
N ALA A 86 -2.39 1.29 1.09
CA ALA A 86 -1.69 0.23 1.82
C ALA A 86 -0.23 0.59 2.13
N ILE A 87 0.45 1.31 1.23
CA ILE A 87 1.80 1.83 1.46
C ILE A 87 1.78 2.92 2.54
N LEU A 88 0.77 3.81 2.54
CA LEU A 88 0.67 4.94 3.46
C LEU A 88 0.22 4.53 4.88
N GLN A 89 -0.57 3.47 5.00
CA GLN A 89 -1.13 2.96 6.25
C GLN A 89 -0.11 2.84 7.43
N PRO A 90 1.08 2.21 7.28
CA PRO A 90 2.05 2.10 8.38
C PRO A 90 2.65 3.45 8.83
N PHE A 91 2.61 4.49 7.99
CA PHE A 91 3.03 5.84 8.34
C PHE A 91 1.94 6.58 9.10
N GLY A 92 0.68 6.45 8.65
CA GLY A 92 -0.49 7.00 9.37
C GLY A 92 -0.62 6.45 10.78
N LEU A 93 -0.46 5.13 10.96
CA LEU A 93 -0.45 4.48 12.28
C LEU A 93 0.69 4.99 13.17
N LYS A 94 1.89 5.22 12.60
CA LYS A 94 3.04 5.79 13.32
C LYS A 94 2.77 7.22 13.79
N ALA A 95 2.18 8.05 12.93
CA ALA A 95 1.83 9.43 13.28
C ALA A 95 0.74 9.46 14.36
N TRP A 96 -0.34 8.70 14.19
CA TRP A 96 -1.45 8.60 15.14
C TRP A 96 -0.99 8.18 16.54
N THR A 97 -0.18 7.13 16.61
CA THR A 97 0.38 6.65 17.89
C THR A 97 1.33 7.65 18.55
N ARG A 98 1.97 8.53 17.77
CA ARG A 98 2.81 9.62 18.29
C ARG A 98 2.00 10.81 18.80
N PHE A 99 0.88 11.14 18.15
CA PHE A 99 -0.01 12.22 18.61
C PHE A 99 -0.85 11.85 19.84
N ARG A 100 -1.05 10.55 20.09
CA ARG A 100 -1.81 10.05 21.24
C ARG A 100 -0.96 9.81 22.49
N LYS A 101 0.36 10.04 22.42
CA LYS A 101 1.29 10.08 23.55
C LYS A 101 1.60 11.51 23.90
#